data_AF-A0A853ANV9-F1
#
_entry.id   AF-A0A853ANV9-F1
#
_cell.length_a   1.000
_cell.length_b   1.000
_cell.length_c   1.000
_cell.angle_alpha   90.00
_cell.angle_beta   90.00
_cell.angle_gamma   90.00
#
_symmetry.space_group_name_H-M   'P 1'
#
loop_
_entity.id
_entity.type
_entity.pdbx_description
1 polymer ?
#
loop_
_entity_poly.entity_id
_entity_poly.type
_entity_poly.pdbx_seq_one_letter_code
_entity_poly.pdbx_strand_id
1 'polypeptide(L)'
;MTSIEEPVQKGLRPVRAEADDTVEVRFTVNGTPVVLDLPARVTLADALRDHLGLTGTHVGCEHGVCGMCTVLVDGEAARACLLFACQLDGAEVVTVEGLGRPDDLHPLQESFGRNHALQCGFCTPGFLLSAYDLLNNEPEVTDEELPAELSGVICRCTGYRNILTAVSETRAAYPEGIPEPGNCARRTLVGRSGGRSATVAEEHAEPSDEPARTVEIVLPEGEPTIAVQVDTALDVPFDEVWRVLADVHVLAGCLPGAELTEELGEQLYAGRAQVAVGPIKLSFHGIARVLEQDRETGTIRVLAEGQDTGGARTQADITLRASATAAGTDLRADAAVYLTGRIAQFGRALAGDISRRMFEQFAESVRQVATTGEAPQQSHAAPSAFRMVVATLVDRIKRIGRRRGGE
;
A
#
# COMPACT_ATOMS: atom_id res chain seq x y z
N MET A 1 -2.10 -14.46 -54.13
CA MET A 1 -1.11 -14.76 -53.07
C MET A 1 -0.92 -13.49 -52.29
N THR A 2 -1.84 -13.22 -51.37
CA THR A 2 -1.73 -12.12 -50.43
C THR A 2 -0.89 -12.68 -49.29
N SER A 3 0.33 -12.17 -49.13
CA SER A 3 1.21 -12.53 -48.03
C SER A 3 0.51 -12.21 -46.72
N ILE A 4 0.18 -13.24 -45.95
CA ILE A 4 -0.21 -13.11 -44.56
C ILE A 4 1.10 -12.80 -43.85
N GLU A 5 1.29 -11.54 -43.44
CA GLU A 5 2.38 -11.20 -42.52
C GLU A 5 2.12 -11.98 -41.22
N GLU A 6 3.01 -12.91 -40.89
CA GLU A 6 3.00 -13.58 -39.59
C GLU A 6 3.12 -12.52 -38.48
N PRO A 7 2.30 -12.58 -37.42
CA PRO A 7 2.41 -11.62 -36.34
C PRO A 7 3.81 -11.70 -35.74
N VAL A 8 4.49 -10.57 -35.66
CA VAL A 8 5.82 -10.45 -35.05
C VAL A 8 5.70 -10.94 -33.61
N GLN A 9 6.19 -12.15 -33.35
CA GLN A 9 6.30 -12.69 -32.00
C GLN A 9 7.18 -11.73 -31.20
N LYS A 10 6.56 -10.90 -30.34
CA LYS A 10 7.28 -10.04 -29.39
C LYS A 10 8.10 -10.98 -28.50
N GLY A 11 9.40 -11.10 -28.81
CA GLY A 11 10.28 -11.98 -28.07
C GLY A 11 10.39 -11.49 -26.64
N LEU A 12 9.76 -12.21 -25.70
CA LEU A 12 9.92 -11.99 -24.27
C LEU A 12 11.42 -11.96 -23.96
N ARG A 13 11.90 -10.85 -23.41
CA ARG A 13 13.30 -10.74 -22.99
C ARG A 13 13.49 -11.56 -21.71
N PRO A 14 14.34 -12.59 -21.70
CA PRO A 14 14.61 -13.33 -20.47
C PRO A 14 15.35 -12.42 -19.49
N VAL A 15 14.67 -12.00 -18.44
CA VAL A 15 15.27 -11.26 -17.32
C VAL A 15 15.92 -12.28 -16.38
N ARG A 16 17.24 -12.16 -16.17
CA ARG A 16 17.97 -12.90 -15.14
C ARG A 16 18.24 -11.95 -13.99
N ALA A 17 17.48 -12.11 -12.91
CA ALA A 17 17.53 -11.27 -11.72
C ALA A 17 17.19 -12.13 -10.50
N GLU A 18 17.83 -11.85 -9.37
CA GLU A 18 17.41 -12.40 -8.08
C GLU A 18 16.08 -11.75 -7.64
N ALA A 19 15.37 -12.38 -6.70
CA ALA A 19 14.03 -11.95 -6.28
C ALA A 19 13.95 -10.47 -5.85
N ASP A 20 15.04 -9.94 -5.28
CA ASP A 20 15.09 -8.60 -4.70
C ASP A 20 15.80 -7.58 -5.62
N ASP A 21 16.35 -8.03 -6.74
CA ASP A 21 16.99 -7.15 -7.72
C ASP A 21 15.94 -6.26 -8.37
N THR A 22 16.23 -4.96 -8.43
CA THR A 22 15.37 -4.00 -9.14
C THR A 22 15.59 -4.14 -10.64
N VAL A 23 14.50 -4.35 -11.38
CA VAL A 23 14.49 -4.47 -12.83
C VAL A 23 13.57 -3.42 -13.43
N GLU A 24 14.02 -2.80 -14.52
CA GLU A 24 13.18 -1.93 -15.33
C GLU A 24 12.27 -2.80 -16.20
N VAL A 25 10.97 -2.54 -16.18
CA VAL A 25 9.96 -3.27 -16.95
C VAL A 25 9.14 -2.27 -17.76
N ARG A 26 8.92 -2.54 -19.04
CA ARG A 26 8.17 -1.65 -19.94
C ARG A 26 6.98 -2.41 -20.52
N PHE A 27 5.76 -1.93 -20.34
CA PHE A 27 4.58 -2.58 -20.91
C PHE A 27 3.49 -1.55 -21.20
N THR A 28 2.39 -1.95 -21.81
CA THR A 28 1.23 -1.07 -22.03
C THR A 28 0.12 -1.51 -21.10
N VAL A 29 -0.51 -0.59 -20.37
CA VAL A 29 -1.69 -0.87 -19.54
C VAL A 29 -2.84 0.01 -19.98
N ASN A 30 -3.97 -0.60 -20.37
CA ASN A 30 -5.15 0.12 -20.87
C ASN A 30 -4.75 1.15 -21.95
N GLY A 31 -3.96 0.71 -22.93
CA GLY A 31 -3.41 1.53 -24.03
C GLY A 31 -2.42 2.64 -23.63
N THR A 32 -2.00 2.68 -22.37
CA THR A 32 -0.98 3.64 -21.88
C THR A 32 0.37 2.94 -21.67
N PRO A 33 1.44 3.39 -22.34
CA PRO A 33 2.79 2.88 -22.07
C PRO A 33 3.26 3.21 -20.65
N VAL A 34 3.82 2.21 -19.97
CA VAL A 34 4.36 2.31 -18.62
C VAL A 34 5.79 1.82 -18.58
N VAL A 35 6.59 2.46 -17.73
CA VAL A 35 7.93 2.01 -17.37
C VAL A 35 8.02 2.01 -15.85
N LEU A 36 8.37 0.87 -15.24
CA LEU A 36 8.45 0.70 -13.79
C LEU A 36 9.80 0.09 -13.40
N ASP A 37 10.40 0.60 -12.32
CA ASP A 37 11.55 0.01 -11.66
C ASP A 37 11.08 -0.74 -10.40
N LEU A 38 11.10 -2.08 -10.43
CA LEU A 38 10.48 -2.93 -9.42
C LEU A 38 11.38 -4.13 -9.06
N PRO A 39 11.34 -4.67 -7.82
CA PRO A 39 11.95 -5.96 -7.53
C PRO A 39 11.41 -7.08 -8.43
N ALA A 40 12.27 -7.98 -8.91
CA ALA A 40 11.89 -9.02 -9.87
C ALA A 40 10.77 -9.97 -9.36
N ARG A 41 10.60 -10.10 -8.03
CA ARG A 41 9.53 -10.90 -7.40
C ARG A 41 8.13 -10.29 -7.46
N VAL A 42 7.99 -9.02 -7.86
CA VAL A 42 6.69 -8.33 -7.85
C VAL A 42 5.76 -8.97 -8.87
N THR A 43 4.56 -9.37 -8.43
CA THR A 43 3.53 -9.93 -9.32
C THR A 43 2.89 -8.85 -10.19
N LEU A 44 2.30 -9.23 -11.32
CA LEU A 44 1.54 -8.30 -12.16
C LEU A 44 0.35 -7.72 -11.38
N ALA A 45 -0.31 -8.51 -10.53
CA ALA A 45 -1.39 -8.02 -9.69
C ALA A 45 -0.92 -6.87 -8.77
N ASP A 46 0.23 -7.05 -8.11
CA ASP A 46 0.78 -6.01 -7.23
C ASP A 46 1.30 -4.81 -8.01
N ALA A 47 1.95 -5.02 -9.17
CA ALA A 47 2.36 -3.94 -10.07
C ALA A 47 1.17 -3.05 -10.49
N LEU A 48 0.05 -3.66 -10.89
CA LEU A 48 -1.15 -2.92 -11.27
C LEU A 48 -1.75 -2.16 -10.08
N ARG A 49 -1.89 -2.81 -8.94
CA ARG A 49 -2.61 -2.27 -7.78
C ARG A 49 -1.79 -1.26 -6.99
N ASP A 50 -0.58 -1.64 -6.62
CA ASP A 50 0.23 -0.94 -5.63
C ASP A 50 1.16 0.09 -6.28
N HIS A 51 1.60 -0.15 -7.52
CA HIS A 51 2.51 0.76 -8.23
C HIS A 51 1.78 1.67 -9.24
N LEU A 52 0.78 1.13 -9.97
CA LEU A 52 0.00 1.90 -10.95
C LEU A 52 -1.31 2.45 -10.40
N GLY A 53 -1.74 2.04 -9.20
CA GLY A 53 -2.99 2.49 -8.59
C GLY A 53 -4.27 1.96 -9.25
N LEU A 54 -4.15 0.98 -10.15
CA LEU A 54 -5.24 0.30 -10.84
C LEU A 54 -5.80 -0.81 -9.95
N THR A 55 -6.57 -0.38 -8.95
CA THR A 55 -7.04 -1.23 -7.85
C THR A 55 -8.22 -2.14 -8.19
N GLY A 56 -8.79 -2.03 -9.40
CA GLY A 56 -9.89 -2.87 -9.86
C GLY A 56 -9.52 -4.33 -10.08
N THR A 57 -8.24 -4.64 -10.31
CA THR A 57 -7.75 -6.03 -10.28
C THR A 57 -7.68 -6.48 -8.82
N HIS A 58 -8.45 -7.49 -8.44
CA HIS A 58 -8.52 -7.94 -7.04
C HIS A 58 -7.70 -9.19 -6.77
N VAL A 59 -7.15 -9.28 -5.56
CA VAL A 59 -6.37 -10.43 -5.09
C VAL A 59 -7.13 -11.11 -3.96
N GLY A 60 -7.48 -12.39 -4.17
CA GLY A 60 -8.24 -13.18 -3.19
C GLY A 60 -7.52 -14.41 -2.67
N CYS A 61 -6.80 -15.14 -3.54
CA CYS A 61 -6.13 -16.38 -3.16
C CYS A 61 -4.63 -16.41 -3.41
N GLU A 62 -4.08 -15.63 -4.36
CA GLU A 62 -2.65 -15.60 -4.74
C GLU A 62 -2.07 -16.93 -5.25
N HIS A 63 -2.91 -17.92 -5.55
CA HIS A 63 -2.49 -19.25 -6.02
C HIS A 63 -3.26 -19.69 -7.28
N GLY A 64 -3.86 -18.74 -8.01
CA GLY A 64 -4.57 -18.96 -9.28
C GLY A 64 -5.98 -19.54 -9.20
N VAL A 65 -6.46 -19.94 -8.02
CA VAL A 65 -7.73 -20.66 -7.84
C VAL A 65 -8.97 -19.78 -8.03
N CYS A 66 -9.00 -18.57 -7.45
CA CYS A 66 -10.25 -17.80 -7.35
C CYS A 66 -10.61 -16.96 -8.58
N GLY A 67 -9.65 -16.70 -9.47
CA GLY A 67 -9.84 -15.90 -10.68
C GLY A 67 -10.20 -14.42 -10.52
N MET A 68 -10.14 -13.87 -9.32
CA MET A 68 -10.44 -12.45 -9.07
C MET A 68 -9.39 -11.49 -9.66
N CYS A 69 -8.17 -12.00 -9.86
CA CYS A 69 -7.03 -11.26 -10.41
C CYS A 69 -6.92 -11.40 -11.94
N THR A 70 -7.99 -11.82 -12.61
CA THR A 70 -7.97 -11.98 -14.06
C THR A 70 -7.79 -10.62 -14.71
N VAL A 71 -6.85 -10.54 -15.65
CA VAL A 71 -6.58 -9.42 -16.56
C VAL A 71 -6.43 -9.99 -17.96
N LEU A 72 -6.49 -9.16 -19.00
CA LEU A 72 -6.07 -9.60 -20.35
C LEU A 72 -4.60 -9.28 -20.54
N VAL A 73 -3.82 -10.23 -21.04
CA VAL A 73 -2.43 -10.06 -21.45
C VAL A 73 -2.34 -10.44 -22.92
N ASP A 74 -1.97 -9.48 -23.77
CA ASP A 74 -1.92 -9.62 -25.22
C ASP A 74 -3.22 -10.20 -25.81
N GLY A 75 -4.35 -9.81 -25.22
CA GLY A 75 -5.70 -10.22 -25.63
C GLY A 75 -6.26 -11.45 -24.90
N GLU A 76 -5.44 -12.21 -24.17
CA GLU A 76 -5.86 -13.46 -23.51
C GLU A 76 -6.04 -13.30 -22.00
N ALA A 77 -7.05 -13.95 -21.42
CA ALA A 77 -7.27 -13.91 -19.98
C ALA A 77 -6.16 -14.65 -19.20
N ALA A 78 -5.51 -13.94 -18.27
CA ALA A 78 -4.43 -14.49 -17.44
C ALA A 78 -4.59 -14.15 -15.96
N ARG A 79 -3.99 -14.98 -15.09
CA ARG A 79 -3.96 -14.76 -13.64
C ARG A 79 -2.84 -13.80 -13.28
N ALA A 80 -3.15 -12.53 -13.02
CA ALA A 80 -2.13 -11.54 -12.69
C ALA A 80 -1.30 -11.89 -11.43
N CYS A 81 -1.87 -12.65 -10.48
CA CYS A 81 -1.14 -13.07 -9.27
C CYS A 81 -0.09 -14.17 -9.52
N LEU A 82 -0.12 -14.84 -10.68
CA LEU A 82 0.83 -15.91 -11.04
C LEU A 82 1.83 -15.48 -12.12
N LEU A 83 1.83 -14.20 -12.49
CA LEU A 83 2.79 -13.60 -13.41
C LEU A 83 3.63 -12.59 -12.65
N PHE A 84 4.95 -12.59 -12.87
CA PHE A 84 5.80 -11.50 -12.40
C PHE A 84 5.76 -10.35 -13.39
N ALA A 85 5.74 -9.11 -12.91
CA ALA A 85 5.72 -7.92 -13.76
C ALA A 85 6.87 -7.94 -14.78
N CYS A 86 8.05 -8.40 -14.37
CA CYS A 86 9.23 -8.52 -15.24
C CYS A 86 9.07 -9.50 -16.42
N GLN A 87 8.09 -10.40 -16.37
CA GLN A 87 7.77 -11.29 -17.49
C GLN A 87 6.92 -10.59 -18.57
N LEU A 88 6.38 -9.41 -18.29
CA LEU A 88 5.46 -8.70 -19.18
C LEU A 88 6.16 -7.60 -19.99
N ASP A 89 7.50 -7.59 -20.07
CA ASP A 89 8.22 -6.60 -20.87
C ASP A 89 7.77 -6.67 -22.35
N GLY A 90 7.22 -5.56 -22.83
CA GLY A 90 6.62 -5.38 -24.14
C GLY A 90 5.14 -5.77 -24.24
N ALA A 91 4.52 -6.41 -23.25
CA ALA A 91 3.15 -6.90 -23.34
C ALA A 91 2.09 -5.77 -23.29
N GLU A 92 0.89 -6.06 -23.76
CA GLU A 92 -0.30 -5.24 -23.57
C GLU A 92 -1.20 -5.84 -22.49
N VAL A 93 -1.54 -5.05 -21.48
CA VAL A 93 -2.37 -5.47 -20.35
C VAL A 93 -3.65 -4.65 -20.33
N VAL A 94 -4.81 -5.31 -20.26
CA VAL A 94 -6.10 -4.65 -20.06
C VAL A 94 -6.69 -5.10 -18.72
N THR A 95 -7.04 -4.11 -17.89
CA THR A 95 -7.72 -4.30 -16.61
C THR A 95 -9.20 -3.90 -16.72
N VAL A 96 -9.98 -4.11 -15.66
CA VAL A 96 -11.42 -3.75 -15.67
C VAL A 96 -11.63 -2.25 -15.88
N GLU A 97 -10.68 -1.42 -15.46
CA GLU A 97 -10.67 0.02 -15.71
C GLU A 97 -10.51 0.37 -17.19
N GLY A 98 -9.96 -0.54 -18.01
CA GLY A 98 -9.82 -0.37 -19.45
C GLY A 98 -11.10 -0.71 -20.24
N LEU A 99 -12.02 -1.50 -19.67
CA LEU A 99 -13.26 -1.90 -20.35
C LEU A 99 -14.19 -0.73 -20.65
N GLY A 100 -14.37 0.18 -19.69
CA GLY A 100 -15.34 1.27 -19.80
C GLY A 100 -15.17 2.31 -18.69
N ARG A 101 -15.95 3.39 -18.77
CA ARG A 101 -15.97 4.49 -17.80
C ARG A 101 -17.32 4.56 -17.10
N PRO A 102 -17.41 5.20 -15.90
CA PRO A 102 -18.70 5.36 -15.22
C PRO A 102 -19.79 6.06 -16.06
N ASP A 103 -19.39 6.92 -16.99
CA ASP A 103 -20.26 7.66 -17.92
C ASP A 103 -20.45 6.95 -19.29
N ASP A 104 -19.68 5.90 -19.55
CA ASP A 104 -19.70 5.14 -20.80
C ASP A 104 -19.26 3.69 -20.52
N LEU A 105 -20.22 2.91 -20.01
CA LEU A 105 -19.97 1.54 -19.56
C LEU A 105 -19.87 0.60 -20.75
N HIS A 106 -18.96 -0.38 -20.67
CA HIS A 106 -18.94 -1.48 -21.62
C HIS A 106 -20.26 -2.27 -21.57
N PRO A 107 -20.76 -2.85 -22.68
CA PRO A 107 -22.02 -3.62 -22.67
C PRO A 107 -22.09 -4.73 -21.60
N LEU A 108 -20.98 -5.43 -21.34
CA LEU A 108 -20.88 -6.38 -20.22
C LEU A 108 -21.11 -5.69 -18.86
N GLN A 109 -20.53 -4.52 -18.62
CA GLN A 109 -20.70 -3.78 -17.37
C GLN A 109 -22.16 -3.32 -17.20
N GLU A 110 -22.79 -2.83 -18.27
CA GLU A 110 -24.21 -2.47 -18.25
C GLU A 110 -25.10 -3.68 -17.93
N SER A 111 -24.88 -4.79 -18.63
CA SER A 111 -25.65 -6.01 -18.46
C SER A 111 -25.51 -6.57 -17.04
N PHE A 112 -24.30 -6.54 -16.46
CA PHE A 112 -24.08 -6.92 -15.07
C PHE A 112 -24.87 -6.05 -14.10
N GLY A 113 -24.94 -4.75 -14.36
CA GLY A 113 -25.77 -3.81 -13.59
C GLY A 113 -27.26 -4.13 -13.69
N ARG A 114 -27.80 -4.27 -14.90
CA ARG A 114 -29.22 -4.59 -15.16
C ARG A 114 -29.64 -5.90 -14.47
N ASN A 115 -28.80 -6.93 -14.57
CA ASN A 115 -29.12 -8.27 -14.06
C ASN A 115 -28.78 -8.49 -12.58
N HIS A 116 -28.27 -7.47 -11.87
CA HIS A 116 -27.81 -7.63 -10.50
C HIS A 116 -26.78 -8.78 -10.38
N ALA A 117 -25.84 -8.81 -11.32
CA ALA A 117 -24.79 -9.82 -11.44
C ALA A 117 -23.63 -9.61 -10.43
N LEU A 118 -23.80 -8.71 -9.46
CA LEU A 118 -22.85 -8.47 -8.38
C LEU A 118 -23.57 -8.22 -7.06
N GLN A 119 -22.85 -8.45 -5.95
CA GLN A 119 -23.26 -8.03 -4.60
C GLN A 119 -22.10 -7.29 -3.93
N CYS A 120 -21.13 -8.02 -3.37
CA CYS A 120 -19.95 -7.39 -2.76
C CYS A 120 -19.00 -6.73 -3.79
N GLY A 121 -19.17 -7.03 -5.08
CA GLY A 121 -18.35 -6.50 -6.17
C GLY A 121 -16.94 -7.10 -6.30
N PHE A 122 -16.49 -7.93 -5.35
CA PHE A 122 -15.09 -8.35 -5.30
C PHE A 122 -14.67 -9.29 -6.43
N CYS A 123 -15.52 -10.20 -6.88
CA CYS A 123 -15.21 -11.08 -8.02
C CYS A 123 -15.57 -10.45 -9.38
N THR A 124 -16.28 -9.33 -9.39
CA THR A 124 -16.88 -8.75 -10.60
C THR A 124 -15.84 -8.38 -11.67
N PRO A 125 -14.69 -7.74 -11.34
CA PRO A 125 -13.64 -7.47 -12.33
C PRO A 125 -13.15 -8.72 -13.06
N GLY A 126 -12.89 -9.80 -12.31
CA GLY A 126 -12.45 -11.07 -12.88
C GLY A 126 -13.49 -11.68 -13.81
N PHE A 127 -14.78 -11.64 -13.43
CA PHE A 127 -15.86 -12.12 -14.30
C PHE A 127 -16.00 -11.30 -15.57
N LEU A 128 -15.89 -9.97 -15.49
CA LEU A 128 -16.02 -9.10 -16.66
C LEU A 128 -14.92 -9.38 -17.69
N LEU A 129 -13.67 -9.54 -17.26
CA LEU A 129 -12.57 -9.83 -18.18
C LEU A 129 -12.57 -11.27 -18.69
N SER A 130 -12.91 -12.27 -17.85
CA SER A 130 -13.09 -13.64 -18.35
C SER A 130 -14.25 -13.75 -19.35
N ALA A 131 -15.36 -13.03 -19.11
CA ALA A 131 -16.48 -13.01 -20.05
C ALA A 131 -16.14 -12.26 -21.34
N TYR A 132 -15.35 -11.18 -21.25
CA TYR A 132 -14.84 -10.48 -22.43
C TYR A 132 -14.01 -11.42 -23.31
N ASP A 133 -13.01 -12.09 -22.72
CA ASP A 133 -12.14 -13.04 -23.41
C ASP A 133 -12.95 -14.19 -24.05
N LEU A 134 -13.88 -14.78 -23.29
CA LEU A 134 -14.76 -15.84 -23.78
C LEU A 134 -15.59 -15.39 -24.98
N LEU A 135 -16.26 -14.24 -24.91
CA LEU A 135 -17.13 -13.78 -26.00
C LEU A 135 -16.34 -13.29 -27.23
N ASN A 136 -15.08 -12.90 -27.06
CA ASN A 136 -14.22 -12.52 -28.16
C ASN A 136 -13.67 -13.74 -28.91
N ASN A 137 -13.34 -14.82 -28.19
CA ASN A 137 -12.78 -16.04 -28.77
C ASN A 137 -13.85 -17.06 -29.19
N GLU A 138 -14.98 -17.11 -28.48
CA GLU A 138 -16.07 -18.06 -28.67
C GLU A 138 -17.46 -17.37 -28.65
N PRO A 139 -17.76 -16.52 -29.66
CA PRO A 139 -19.01 -15.74 -29.69
C PRO A 139 -20.29 -16.62 -29.73
N GLU A 140 -20.17 -17.87 -30.18
CA GLU A 140 -21.26 -18.84 -30.31
C GLU A 140 -21.47 -19.71 -29.07
N VAL A 141 -20.75 -19.47 -27.96
CA VAL A 141 -20.89 -20.24 -26.71
C VAL A 141 -22.35 -20.29 -26.25
N THR A 142 -22.84 -21.48 -25.92
CA THR A 142 -24.23 -21.68 -25.50
C THR A 142 -24.44 -21.36 -24.02
N ASP A 143 -25.68 -21.07 -23.64
CA ASP A 143 -26.02 -20.78 -22.24
C ASP A 143 -25.73 -21.98 -21.31
N GLU A 144 -25.81 -23.20 -21.84
CA GLU A 144 -25.47 -24.44 -21.17
C GLU A 144 -23.95 -24.61 -20.93
N GLU A 145 -23.10 -24.03 -21.78
CA GLU A 145 -21.64 -24.09 -21.70
C GLU A 145 -21.05 -23.01 -20.78
N LEU A 146 -21.71 -21.84 -20.67
CA LEU A 146 -21.25 -20.71 -19.84
C LEU A 146 -20.81 -21.09 -18.40
N PRO A 147 -21.49 -21.98 -17.66
CA PRO A 147 -21.02 -22.37 -16.32
C PRO A 147 -19.64 -23.04 -16.31
N ALA A 148 -19.33 -23.84 -17.34
CA ALA A 148 -18.04 -24.50 -17.46
C ALA A 148 -16.96 -23.50 -17.87
N GLU A 149 -17.23 -22.67 -18.86
CA GLU A 149 -16.28 -21.67 -19.37
C GLU A 149 -15.94 -20.59 -18.33
N LEU A 150 -16.92 -20.17 -17.53
CA LEU A 150 -16.71 -19.17 -16.47
C LEU A 150 -16.37 -19.78 -15.10
N SER A 151 -16.15 -21.10 -15.03
CA SER A 151 -15.84 -21.81 -13.78
C SER A 151 -14.52 -21.35 -13.15
N GLY A 152 -13.65 -20.71 -13.94
CA GLY A 152 -12.40 -20.13 -13.48
C GLY A 152 -12.52 -18.94 -12.55
N VAL A 153 -13.71 -18.36 -12.31
CA VAL A 153 -13.89 -17.24 -11.37
C VAL A 153 -14.87 -17.62 -10.27
N ILE A 154 -14.44 -17.52 -9.02
CA ILE A 154 -15.26 -17.92 -7.87
C ILE A 154 -16.08 -16.75 -7.35
N CYS A 155 -17.40 -16.93 -7.28
CA CYS A 155 -18.31 -16.02 -6.59
C CYS A 155 -18.86 -16.66 -5.32
N ARG A 156 -18.78 -15.96 -4.18
CA ARG A 156 -19.36 -16.43 -2.92
C ARG A 156 -20.73 -15.84 -2.59
N CYS A 157 -21.21 -14.87 -3.38
CA CYS A 157 -22.37 -14.06 -3.03
C CYS A 157 -23.60 -14.32 -3.91
N THR A 158 -23.43 -14.32 -5.23
CA THR A 158 -24.57 -14.24 -6.18
C THR A 158 -25.23 -15.58 -6.49
N GLY A 159 -24.52 -16.70 -6.28
CA GLY A 159 -24.97 -18.02 -6.75
C GLY A 159 -24.90 -18.18 -8.28
N TYR A 160 -24.10 -17.35 -8.97
CA TYR A 160 -23.77 -17.40 -10.41
C TYR A 160 -24.88 -17.10 -11.40
N ARG A 161 -26.15 -17.46 -11.13
CA ARG A 161 -27.25 -17.37 -12.11
C ARG A 161 -27.33 -16.00 -12.80
N ASN A 162 -27.31 -14.91 -12.05
CA ASN A 162 -27.41 -13.56 -12.61
C ASN A 162 -26.16 -13.14 -13.41
N ILE A 163 -24.99 -13.70 -13.09
CA ILE A 163 -23.76 -13.48 -13.87
C ILE A 163 -23.92 -14.14 -15.24
N LEU A 164 -24.35 -15.41 -15.26
CA LEU A 164 -24.58 -16.14 -16.51
C LEU A 164 -25.66 -15.47 -17.36
N THR A 165 -26.75 -15.00 -16.75
CA THR A 165 -27.79 -14.22 -17.45
C THR A 165 -27.22 -12.94 -18.07
N ALA A 166 -26.36 -12.21 -17.35
CA ALA A 166 -25.76 -10.99 -17.88
C ALA A 166 -24.84 -11.25 -19.08
N VAL A 167 -24.06 -12.33 -19.03
CA VAL A 167 -23.18 -12.73 -20.14
C VAL A 167 -24.00 -13.21 -21.34
N SER A 168 -25.01 -14.05 -21.12
CA SER A 168 -25.94 -14.50 -22.18
C SER A 168 -26.68 -13.33 -22.85
N GLU A 169 -27.20 -12.37 -22.06
CA GLU A 169 -27.83 -11.16 -22.60
C GLU A 169 -26.86 -10.36 -23.48
N THR A 170 -25.60 -10.23 -23.05
CA THR A 170 -24.58 -9.51 -23.81
C THR A 170 -24.26 -10.24 -25.12
N ARG A 171 -24.04 -11.56 -25.07
CA ARG A 171 -23.81 -12.38 -26.26
C ARG A 171 -24.96 -12.26 -27.27
N ALA A 172 -26.20 -12.37 -26.81
CA ALA A 172 -27.38 -12.27 -27.67
C ALA A 172 -27.55 -10.88 -28.32
N ALA A 173 -27.12 -9.81 -27.64
CA ALA A 173 -27.15 -8.45 -28.17
C ALA A 173 -26.03 -8.14 -29.17
N TYR A 174 -24.93 -8.91 -29.15
CA TYR A 174 -23.72 -8.69 -29.95
C TYR A 174 -23.28 -9.99 -30.67
N PRO A 175 -24.10 -10.54 -31.59
CA PRO A 175 -23.81 -11.83 -32.24
C PRO A 175 -22.59 -11.81 -33.17
N GLU A 176 -22.19 -10.63 -33.66
CA GLU A 176 -21.02 -10.46 -34.55
C GLU A 176 -19.73 -10.11 -33.76
N GLY A 177 -19.77 -10.22 -32.43
CA GLY A 177 -18.68 -9.84 -31.53
C GLY A 177 -19.01 -8.63 -30.67
N ILE A 178 -18.46 -8.62 -29.46
CA ILE A 178 -18.59 -7.52 -28.49
C ILE A 178 -17.63 -6.37 -28.83
N PRO A 179 -17.94 -5.12 -28.44
CA PRO A 179 -17.04 -3.99 -28.67
C PRO A 179 -15.70 -4.14 -27.96
N GLU A 180 -14.64 -3.56 -28.52
CA GLU A 180 -13.32 -3.46 -27.87
C GLU A 180 -13.38 -2.65 -26.56
N PRO A 181 -12.38 -2.77 -25.67
CA PRO A 181 -12.35 -2.04 -24.40
C PRO A 181 -12.35 -0.51 -24.62
N GLY A 182 -13.39 0.16 -24.13
CA GLY A 182 -13.68 1.56 -24.45
C GLY A 182 -12.81 2.61 -23.74
N ASN A 183 -12.00 2.22 -22.76
CA ASN A 183 -11.17 3.14 -21.97
C ASN A 183 -9.66 2.88 -22.10
N CYS A 184 -9.21 2.31 -23.22
CA CYS A 184 -7.79 2.14 -23.54
C CYS A 184 -7.13 3.37 -24.20
N ALA A 185 -7.72 4.56 -24.06
CA ALA A 185 -7.12 5.80 -24.58
C ALA A 185 -5.94 6.25 -23.70
N ARG A 186 -4.93 6.92 -24.30
CA ARG A 186 -3.76 7.52 -23.60
C ARG A 186 -4.23 8.36 -22.41
N ARG A 187 -4.21 7.80 -21.21
CA ARG A 187 -4.31 8.52 -19.95
C ARG A 187 -2.92 8.56 -19.35
N THR A 188 -2.50 9.69 -18.82
CA THR A 188 -1.36 9.70 -17.91
C THR A 188 -1.77 8.89 -16.68
N LEU A 189 -1.28 7.66 -16.55
CA LEU A 189 -1.45 6.91 -15.31
C LEU A 189 -0.89 7.78 -14.19
N VAL A 190 -1.70 8.01 -13.16
CA VAL A 190 -1.27 8.74 -11.97
C VAL A 190 -0.42 7.77 -11.17
N GLY A 191 0.84 7.62 -11.58
CA GLY A 191 1.80 6.78 -10.88
C GLY A 191 1.98 7.31 -9.46
N ARG A 192 1.62 6.50 -8.47
CA ARG A 192 2.10 6.73 -7.11
C ARG A 192 3.52 6.19 -7.05
N SER A 193 4.48 7.10 -7.32
CA SER A 193 5.94 6.95 -7.23
C SER A 193 6.56 5.74 -7.97
N GLY A 194 7.36 6.06 -9.00
CA GLY A 194 8.28 5.12 -9.67
C GLY A 194 8.00 4.90 -11.16
N GLY A 195 6.82 5.25 -11.65
CA GLY A 195 6.47 5.08 -13.06
C GLY A 195 6.69 6.35 -13.89
N ARG A 196 7.68 6.34 -14.79
CA ARG A 196 7.76 7.37 -15.84
C ARG A 196 6.83 6.96 -16.97
N SER A 197 5.76 7.73 -17.20
CA SER A 197 5.02 7.67 -18.46
C SER A 197 5.95 8.16 -19.57
N ALA A 198 6.22 7.33 -20.57
CA ALA A 198 7.06 7.71 -21.69
C ALA A 198 6.30 8.66 -22.61
N THR A 199 6.48 9.97 -22.44
CA THR A 199 6.12 10.95 -23.47
C THR A 199 7.14 10.88 -24.60
N VAL A 200 6.65 10.75 -25.83
CA VAL A 200 7.46 10.80 -27.06
C VAL A 200 7.98 12.22 -27.23
N ALA A 201 9.29 12.30 -27.48
CA ALA A 201 10.12 13.45 -27.87
C ALA A 201 9.39 14.74 -28.28
N GLU A 202 9.59 15.80 -27.49
CA GLU A 202 9.66 17.17 -28.00
C GLU A 202 11.06 17.73 -27.72
N GLU A 203 11.51 18.53 -28.68
CA GLU A 203 12.87 19.00 -28.93
C GLU A 203 13.49 19.79 -27.77
N HIS A 204 14.82 19.78 -27.77
CA HIS A 204 15.75 20.51 -26.91
C HIS A 204 15.17 21.70 -26.12
N ALA A 205 15.08 21.53 -24.81
CA ALA A 205 15.21 22.62 -23.85
C ALA A 205 16.37 22.28 -22.89
N GLU A 206 17.34 23.18 -22.84
CA GLU A 206 18.50 23.14 -21.93
C GLU A 206 18.07 23.05 -20.46
N PRO A 207 18.92 22.51 -19.56
CA PRO A 207 18.57 22.31 -18.16
C PRO A 207 18.38 23.67 -17.49
N SER A 208 17.14 23.99 -17.14
CA SER A 208 16.85 25.11 -16.25
C SER A 208 17.23 24.73 -14.82
N ASP A 209 18.18 25.47 -14.27
CA ASP A 209 18.43 25.65 -12.83
C ASP A 209 17.10 26.05 -12.15
N GLU A 210 16.37 25.10 -11.56
CA GLU A 210 15.26 25.37 -10.64
C GLU A 210 15.72 25.10 -9.20
N PRO A 211 15.55 26.04 -8.26
CA PRO A 211 15.90 25.85 -6.86
C PRO A 211 14.96 24.85 -6.18
N ALA A 212 15.46 24.20 -5.12
CA ALA A 212 14.77 23.20 -4.32
C ALA A 212 13.32 23.60 -3.98
N ARG A 213 12.37 22.78 -4.42
CA ARG A 213 10.95 22.92 -4.05
C ARG A 213 10.83 22.78 -2.53
N THR A 214 10.28 23.80 -1.88
CA THR A 214 9.91 23.77 -0.46
C THR A 214 8.81 22.72 -0.27
N VAL A 215 9.14 21.58 0.34
CA VAL A 215 8.16 20.49 0.53
C VAL A 215 7.31 20.80 1.76
N GLU A 216 6.06 21.24 1.61
CA GLU A 216 5.18 21.57 2.74
C GLU A 216 4.35 20.35 3.18
N ILE A 217 4.43 19.99 4.47
CA ILE A 217 3.59 18.94 5.07
C ILE A 217 2.26 19.58 5.50
N VAL A 218 1.17 19.25 4.81
CA VAL A 218 -0.18 19.76 5.12
C VAL A 218 -1.00 18.67 5.81
N LEU A 219 -1.40 18.92 7.06
CA LEU A 219 -2.25 18.01 7.82
C LEU A 219 -3.70 18.03 7.30
N PRO A 220 -4.43 16.91 7.35
CA PRO A 220 -5.84 16.87 6.96
C PRO A 220 -6.73 17.68 7.91
N GLU A 221 -7.78 18.28 7.36
CA GLU A 221 -8.84 18.88 8.16
C GLU A 221 -9.73 17.80 8.80
N GLY A 222 -9.92 17.85 10.12
CA GLY A 222 -10.81 16.95 10.86
C GLY A 222 -10.18 16.32 12.11
N GLU A 223 -10.94 15.42 12.77
CA GLU A 223 -10.42 14.66 13.91
C GLU A 223 -9.33 13.68 13.46
N PRO A 224 -8.22 13.56 14.22
CA PRO A 224 -7.20 12.58 13.91
C PRO A 224 -7.74 11.16 14.05
N THR A 225 -7.25 10.25 13.20
CA THR A 225 -7.57 8.83 13.31
C THR A 225 -7.14 8.27 14.66
N ILE A 226 -6.02 8.78 15.18
CA ILE A 226 -5.46 8.42 16.47
C ILE A 226 -5.03 9.70 17.20
N ALA A 227 -5.55 9.92 18.40
CA ALA A 227 -5.06 10.93 19.31
C ALA A 227 -4.45 10.23 20.54
N VAL A 228 -3.20 10.56 20.84
CA VAL A 228 -2.43 9.91 21.90
C VAL A 228 -1.82 10.97 22.80
N GLN A 229 -2.00 10.78 24.10
CA GLN A 229 -1.30 11.55 25.12
C GLN A 229 -0.70 10.56 26.11
N VAL A 230 0.61 10.63 26.30
CA VAL A 230 1.33 9.78 27.25
C VAL A 230 2.34 10.62 28.01
N ASP A 231 2.39 10.41 29.32
CA ASP A 231 3.30 11.05 30.24
C ASP A 231 4.18 9.97 30.89
N THR A 232 5.48 10.22 31.01
CA THR A 232 6.43 9.29 31.63
C THR A 232 7.48 10.06 32.42
N ALA A 233 7.68 9.67 33.68
CA ALA A 233 8.73 10.21 34.53
C ALA A 233 10.06 9.49 34.25
N LEU A 234 11.12 10.27 34.05
CA LEU A 234 12.50 9.81 33.86
C LEU A 234 13.34 10.26 35.03
N ASP A 235 14.13 9.35 35.61
CA ASP A 235 15.10 9.60 36.68
C ASP A 235 16.42 10.19 36.13
N VAL A 236 16.31 11.10 35.16
CA VAL A 236 17.42 11.75 34.47
C VAL A 236 17.23 13.27 34.50
N PRO A 237 18.28 14.08 34.72
CA PRO A 237 18.19 15.53 34.71
C PRO A 237 17.70 16.09 33.36
N PHE A 238 16.97 17.21 33.41
CA PHE A 238 16.39 17.86 32.22
C PHE A 238 17.44 18.15 31.15
N ASP A 239 18.63 18.59 31.53
CA ASP A 239 19.68 18.95 30.58
C ASP A 239 20.16 17.76 29.73
N GLU A 240 20.21 16.56 30.32
CA GLU A 240 20.61 15.34 29.60
C GLU A 240 19.48 14.83 28.71
N VAL A 241 18.23 14.91 29.17
CA VAL A 241 17.07 14.58 28.33
C VAL A 241 16.97 15.56 27.16
N TRP A 242 17.13 16.86 27.42
CA TRP A 242 17.08 17.88 26.38
C TRP A 242 18.21 17.73 25.38
N ARG A 243 19.41 17.30 25.78
CA ARG A 243 20.50 16.99 24.84
C ARG A 243 20.09 15.93 23.82
N VAL A 244 19.30 14.93 24.22
CA VAL A 244 18.74 13.91 23.33
C VAL A 244 17.64 14.48 22.43
N LEU A 245 16.71 15.27 22.99
CA LEU A 245 15.60 15.86 22.22
C LEU A 245 16.06 16.96 21.24
N ALA A 246 17.17 17.64 21.56
CA ALA A 246 17.73 18.72 20.75
C ALA A 246 18.45 18.21 19.49
N ASP A 247 18.92 16.96 19.50
CA ASP A 247 19.58 16.35 18.36
C ASP A 247 18.59 15.43 17.62
N VAL A 248 18.14 15.86 16.44
CA VAL A 248 17.12 15.14 15.65
C VAL A 248 17.61 13.77 15.21
N HIS A 249 18.91 13.58 14.97
CA HIS A 249 19.47 12.29 14.57
C HIS A 249 19.42 11.30 15.75
N VAL A 250 19.79 11.76 16.94
CA VAL A 250 19.72 10.96 18.17
C VAL A 250 18.26 10.67 18.53
N LEU A 251 17.39 11.68 18.46
CA LEU A 251 15.97 11.56 18.70
C LEU A 251 15.31 10.53 17.79
N ALA A 252 15.61 10.57 16.49
CA ALA A 252 15.10 9.60 15.52
C ALA A 252 15.58 8.17 15.85
N GLY A 253 16.83 8.01 16.29
CA GLY A 253 17.36 6.72 16.73
C GLY A 253 16.64 6.13 17.96
N CYS A 254 16.06 6.98 18.81
CA CYS A 254 15.24 6.56 19.96
C CYS A 254 13.82 6.12 19.57
N LEU A 255 13.32 6.49 18.39
CA LEU A 255 11.98 6.12 17.93
C LEU A 255 12.00 4.68 17.38
N PRO A 256 11.17 3.76 17.90
CA PRO A 256 11.17 2.37 17.46
C PRO A 256 10.90 2.22 15.95
N GLY A 257 11.89 1.68 15.24
CA GLY A 257 11.80 1.41 13.80
C GLY A 257 11.95 2.62 12.89
N ALA A 258 12.24 3.81 13.44
CA ALA A 258 12.54 5.01 12.66
C ALA A 258 14.03 5.08 12.30
N GLU A 259 14.30 5.57 11.10
CA GLU A 259 15.65 5.84 10.60
C GLU A 259 15.58 7.06 9.66
N LEU A 260 16.48 8.02 9.88
CA LEU A 260 16.68 9.13 8.94
C LEU A 260 17.61 8.68 7.82
N THR A 261 17.22 8.94 6.59
CA THR A 261 17.97 8.56 5.39
C THR A 261 18.73 9.72 4.78
N GLU A 262 18.20 10.94 4.89
CA GLU A 262 18.76 12.14 4.28
C GLU A 262 18.34 13.40 5.04
N GLU A 263 19.23 14.38 5.14
CA GLU A 263 18.91 15.72 5.63
C GLU A 263 18.70 16.64 4.43
N LEU A 264 17.47 17.16 4.30
CA LEU A 264 17.04 17.94 3.14
C LEU A 264 17.18 19.46 3.35
N GLY A 265 17.71 19.88 4.50
CA GLY A 265 17.87 21.29 4.90
C GLY A 265 16.61 21.88 5.55
N GLU A 266 16.73 23.06 6.16
CA GLU A 266 15.60 23.80 6.79
C GLU A 266 14.76 22.96 7.78
N GLN A 267 15.42 22.16 8.64
CA GLN A 267 14.75 21.28 9.60
C GLN A 267 13.87 20.20 8.95
N LEU A 268 14.09 19.89 7.67
CA LEU A 268 13.43 18.84 6.91
C LEU A 268 14.36 17.63 6.75
N TYR A 269 13.82 16.46 7.03
CA TYR A 269 14.55 15.20 7.02
C TYR A 269 13.74 14.16 6.24
N ALA A 270 14.40 13.39 5.38
CA ALA A 270 13.82 12.18 4.80
C ALA A 270 14.13 10.99 5.70
N GLY A 271 13.20 10.04 5.77
CA GLY A 271 13.41 8.84 6.55
C GLY A 271 12.41 7.74 6.25
N ARG A 272 12.59 6.64 6.99
CA ARG A 272 11.69 5.50 6.98
C ARG A 272 11.28 5.12 8.40
N ALA A 273 10.09 4.58 8.55
CA ALA A 273 9.57 4.09 9.82
C ALA A 273 8.95 2.70 9.64
N GLN A 274 9.41 1.72 10.41
CA GLN A 274 8.87 0.36 10.42
C GLN A 274 8.05 0.10 11.67
N VAL A 275 6.78 -0.27 11.49
CA VAL A 275 5.85 -0.56 12.58
C VAL A 275 5.30 -1.97 12.40
N ALA A 276 5.43 -2.80 13.44
CA ALA A 276 4.87 -4.15 13.45
C ALA A 276 3.60 -4.20 14.32
N VAL A 277 2.49 -4.62 13.73
CA VAL A 277 1.21 -4.81 14.41
C VAL A 277 0.78 -6.26 14.25
N GLY A 278 1.16 -7.10 15.22
CA GLY A 278 0.92 -8.55 15.16
C GLY A 278 1.66 -9.17 13.96
N PRO A 279 0.97 -9.88 13.04
CA PRO A 279 1.60 -10.46 11.86
C PRO A 279 1.89 -9.42 10.76
N ILE A 280 1.34 -8.20 10.85
CA ILE A 280 1.46 -7.18 9.83
C ILE A 280 2.72 -6.34 10.11
N LYS A 281 3.58 -6.21 9.11
CA LYS A 281 4.72 -5.29 9.13
C LYS A 281 4.46 -4.17 8.13
N LEU A 282 4.46 -2.94 8.61
CA LEU A 282 4.30 -1.74 7.80
C LEU A 282 5.64 -1.02 7.72
N SER A 283 5.99 -0.53 6.55
CA SER A 283 7.19 0.27 6.33
C SER A 283 6.80 1.53 5.59
N PHE A 284 6.89 2.66 6.28
CA PHE A 284 6.60 3.98 5.73
C PHE A 284 7.89 4.62 5.27
N HIS A 285 7.86 5.28 4.12
CA HIS A 285 8.92 6.18 3.67
C HIS A 285 8.32 7.57 3.53
N GLY A 286 9.06 8.59 3.95
CA GLY A 286 8.58 9.96 3.81
C GLY A 286 9.49 10.97 4.48
N ILE A 287 8.88 12.05 4.95
CA ILE A 287 9.58 13.24 5.42
C ILE A 287 9.09 13.64 6.81
N ALA A 288 9.99 14.21 7.59
CA ALA A 288 9.71 14.83 8.87
C ALA A 288 10.25 16.27 8.86
N ARG A 289 9.46 17.21 9.36
CA ARG A 289 9.85 18.60 9.54
C ARG A 289 9.73 18.97 11.01
N VAL A 290 10.82 19.48 11.58
CA VAL A 290 10.78 20.09 12.92
C VAL A 290 10.28 21.53 12.78
N LEU A 291 9.13 21.83 13.40
CA LEU A 291 8.51 23.16 13.38
C LEU A 291 8.91 24.03 14.57
N GLU A 292 9.10 23.40 15.71
CA GLU A 292 9.42 24.07 16.97
C GLU A 292 10.45 23.24 17.69
N GLN A 293 11.47 23.90 18.23
CA GLN A 293 12.47 23.31 19.09
C GLN A 293 12.93 24.38 20.07
N ASP A 294 12.26 24.46 21.21
CA ASP A 294 12.46 25.51 22.20
C ASP A 294 12.85 24.90 23.56
N ARG A 295 14.04 25.28 24.02
CA ARG A 295 14.60 24.82 25.30
C ARG A 295 13.92 25.46 26.49
N GLU A 296 13.46 26.70 26.39
CA GLU A 296 12.83 27.41 27.52
C GLU A 296 11.49 26.77 27.88
N THR A 297 10.72 26.39 26.86
CA THR A 297 9.45 25.67 27.04
C THR A 297 9.64 24.15 27.15
N GLY A 298 10.82 23.64 26.80
CA GLY A 298 11.12 22.22 26.72
C GLY A 298 10.33 21.50 25.62
N THR A 299 9.96 22.19 24.53
CA THR A 299 9.07 21.69 23.49
C THR A 299 9.84 21.35 22.22
N ILE A 300 9.54 20.19 21.63
CA ILE A 300 9.84 19.90 20.22
C ILE A 300 8.55 19.48 19.51
N ARG A 301 8.26 20.10 18.37
CA ARG A 301 7.11 19.77 17.53
C ARG A 301 7.56 19.38 16.14
N VAL A 302 7.10 18.21 15.70
CA VAL A 302 7.47 17.58 14.43
C VAL A 302 6.22 17.24 13.65
N LEU A 303 6.18 17.68 12.39
CA LEU A 303 5.24 17.14 11.41
C LEU A 303 5.91 16.02 10.64
N ALA A 304 5.22 14.91 10.46
CA ALA A 304 5.70 13.81 9.65
C ALA A 304 4.65 13.40 8.63
N GLU A 305 5.09 13.07 7.43
CA GLU A 305 4.28 12.39 6.42
C GLU A 305 5.04 11.17 5.94
N GLY A 306 4.34 10.04 5.81
CA GLY A 306 4.90 8.81 5.29
C GLY A 306 3.88 8.02 4.50
N GLN A 307 4.38 7.24 3.55
CA GLN A 307 3.58 6.33 2.75
C GLN A 307 4.21 4.94 2.75
N ASP A 308 3.38 3.91 2.89
CA ASP A 308 3.81 2.53 2.70
C ASP A 308 3.68 2.10 1.23
N THR A 309 4.38 1.02 0.87
CA THR A 309 4.31 0.42 -0.47
C THR A 309 2.91 -0.10 -0.81
N GLY A 310 2.06 -0.29 0.20
CA GLY A 310 0.69 -0.76 0.10
C GLY A 310 -0.36 0.34 -0.09
N GLY A 311 0.07 1.56 -0.39
CA GLY A 311 -0.78 2.73 -0.68
C GLY A 311 -1.35 3.46 0.54
N ALA A 312 -1.02 3.01 1.75
CA ALA A 312 -1.45 3.63 2.99
C ALA A 312 -0.60 4.86 3.30
N ARG A 313 -1.25 5.98 3.63
CA ARG A 313 -0.56 7.21 4.02
C ARG A 313 -0.79 7.47 5.50
N THR A 314 0.26 7.94 6.15
CA THR A 314 0.25 8.43 7.53
C THR A 314 0.73 9.87 7.54
N GLN A 315 0.00 10.74 8.22
CA GLN A 315 0.46 12.08 8.53
C GLN A 315 0.33 12.25 10.05
N ALA A 316 1.32 12.86 10.68
CA ALA A 316 1.36 13.00 12.13
C ALA A 316 1.82 14.39 12.53
N ASP A 317 1.17 14.92 13.56
CA ASP A 317 1.64 16.06 14.35
C ASP A 317 2.04 15.54 15.72
N ILE A 318 3.33 15.64 16.04
CA ILE A 318 3.91 15.06 17.25
C ILE A 318 4.56 16.20 18.03
N THR A 319 4.13 16.39 19.26
CA THR A 319 4.72 17.32 20.21
C THR A 319 5.29 16.55 21.38
N LEU A 320 6.58 16.70 21.64
CA LEU A 320 7.22 16.22 22.87
C LEU A 320 7.48 17.41 23.79
N ARG A 321 7.21 17.24 25.09
CA ARG A 321 7.50 18.24 26.13
C ARG A 321 8.28 17.60 27.25
N ALA A 322 9.44 18.15 27.56
CA ALA A 322 10.21 17.79 28.74
C ALA A 322 10.08 18.89 29.79
N SER A 323 9.82 18.53 31.03
CA SER A 323 9.78 19.46 32.15
C SER A 323 10.58 18.94 33.34
N ALA A 324 11.46 19.77 33.89
CA ALA A 324 12.25 19.42 35.07
C ALA A 324 11.35 19.19 36.29
N THR A 325 11.66 18.16 37.08
CA THR A 325 11.00 17.86 38.35
C THR A 325 12.02 17.66 39.46
N ALA A 326 11.58 17.54 40.71
CA ALA A 326 12.46 17.26 41.84
C ALA A 326 13.17 15.89 41.75
N ALA A 327 12.63 14.95 40.97
CA ALA A 327 13.12 13.58 40.85
C ALA A 327 13.81 13.29 39.49
N GLY A 328 13.83 14.26 38.57
CA GLY A 328 14.38 14.10 37.22
C GLY A 328 13.62 14.94 36.20
N THR A 329 13.03 14.28 35.19
CA THR A 329 12.33 14.93 34.08
C THR A 329 11.02 14.22 33.78
N ASP A 330 9.92 14.97 33.69
CA ASP A 330 8.68 14.44 33.10
C ASP A 330 8.72 14.67 31.59
N LEU A 331 8.57 13.59 30.83
CA LEU A 331 8.50 13.59 29.37
C LEU A 331 7.08 13.25 28.93
N ARG A 332 6.47 14.17 28.20
CA ARG A 332 5.12 14.05 27.64
C ARG A 332 5.18 14.00 26.12
N ALA A 333 4.41 13.11 25.52
CA ALA A 333 4.11 13.13 24.09
C ALA A 333 2.63 13.34 23.83
N ASP A 334 2.33 14.30 22.97
CA ASP A 334 1.03 14.52 22.37
C ASP A 334 1.16 14.25 20.87
N ALA A 335 0.43 13.26 20.35
CA ALA A 335 0.48 12.89 18.93
C ALA A 335 -0.93 12.83 18.32
N ALA A 336 -1.12 13.53 17.21
CA ALA A 336 -2.30 13.45 16.35
C ALA A 336 -1.90 12.79 15.03
N VAL A 337 -2.41 11.59 14.78
CA VAL A 337 -2.06 10.79 13.60
C VAL A 337 -3.28 10.59 12.72
N TYR A 338 -3.11 10.89 11.44
CA TYR A 338 -4.09 10.77 10.37
C TYR A 338 -3.68 9.63 9.46
N LEU A 339 -4.48 8.57 9.47
CA LEU A 339 -4.24 7.38 8.69
C LEU A 339 -5.27 7.29 7.57
N THR A 340 -4.81 6.98 6.35
CA THR A 340 -5.68 6.76 5.19
C THR A 340 -5.35 5.44 4.48
N GLY A 341 -6.30 4.93 3.70
CA GLY A 341 -6.16 3.64 3.02
C GLY A 341 -6.45 2.45 3.93
N ARG A 342 -5.80 1.31 3.66
CA ARG A 342 -6.07 0.03 4.36
C ARG A 342 -5.84 0.10 5.87
N ILE A 343 -4.89 0.93 6.31
CA ILE A 343 -4.54 1.06 7.72
C ILE A 343 -5.52 1.95 8.51
N ALA A 344 -6.35 2.75 7.84
CA ALA A 344 -7.41 3.51 8.51
C ALA A 344 -8.48 2.60 9.14
N GLN A 345 -8.52 1.33 8.72
CA GLN A 345 -9.42 0.31 9.28
C GLN A 345 -8.98 -0.20 10.67
N PHE A 346 -7.75 0.10 11.11
CA PHE A 346 -7.33 -0.21 12.46
C PHE A 346 -8.16 0.63 13.44
N GLY A 347 -9.04 -0.02 14.19
CA GLY A 347 -9.92 0.67 15.14
C GLY A 347 -9.12 1.48 16.17
N ARG A 348 -9.66 2.64 16.59
CA ARG A 348 -9.00 3.60 17.48
C ARG A 348 -8.38 2.98 18.74
N ALA A 349 -9.03 1.94 19.31
CA ALA A 349 -8.55 1.24 20.50
C ALA A 349 -7.23 0.49 20.27
N LEU A 350 -7.09 -0.23 19.15
CA LEU A 350 -5.87 -0.98 18.84
C LEU A 350 -4.70 -0.03 18.58
N ALA A 351 -4.97 1.06 17.85
CA ALA A 351 -3.98 2.05 17.49
C ALA A 351 -3.46 2.84 18.71
N GLY A 352 -4.35 3.15 19.67
CA GLY A 352 -3.97 3.78 20.93
C GLY A 352 -3.04 2.91 21.79
N ASP A 353 -3.32 1.61 21.89
CA ASP A 353 -2.47 0.67 22.64
C ASP A 353 -1.07 0.51 22.03
N ILE A 354 -0.97 0.49 20.70
CA ILE A 354 0.31 0.41 19.99
C ILE A 354 1.11 1.68 20.20
N SER A 355 0.48 2.84 20.05
CA SER A 355 1.15 4.14 20.19
C SER A 355 1.68 4.36 21.61
N ARG A 356 0.91 3.94 22.63
CA ARG A 356 1.37 3.97 24.02
C ARG A 356 2.63 3.14 24.22
N ARG A 357 2.67 1.91 23.71
CA ARG A 357 3.85 1.03 23.82
C ARG A 357 5.05 1.59 23.06
N MET A 358 4.84 2.16 21.87
CA MET A 358 5.91 2.81 21.12
C MET A 358 6.50 3.99 21.90
N PHE A 359 5.66 4.79 22.55
CA PHE A 359 6.12 5.89 23.39
C PHE A 359 6.86 5.40 24.65
N GLU A 360 6.38 4.36 25.33
CA GLU A 360 7.10 3.76 26.46
C GLU A 360 8.50 3.28 26.06
N GLN A 361 8.63 2.65 24.88
CA GLN A 361 9.93 2.23 24.33
C GLN A 361 10.81 3.41 23.93
N PHE A 362 10.20 4.47 23.39
CA PHE A 362 10.90 5.72 23.08
C PHE A 362 11.45 6.37 24.35
N ALA A 363 10.64 6.51 25.40
CA ALA A 363 11.05 7.11 26.67
C ALA A 363 12.18 6.31 27.35
N GLU A 364 12.13 4.97 27.27
CA GLU A 364 13.22 4.09 27.67
C GLU A 364 14.52 4.36 26.89
N SER A 365 14.41 4.47 25.57
CA SER A 365 15.56 4.75 24.69
C SER A 365 16.17 6.12 24.98
N VAL A 366 15.32 7.14 25.19
CA VAL A 366 15.77 8.49 25.58
C VAL A 366 16.53 8.44 26.90
N ARG A 367 16.01 7.76 27.92
CA ARG A 367 16.70 7.61 29.22
C ARG A 367 18.02 6.87 29.08
N GLN A 368 18.07 5.80 28.29
CA GLN A 368 19.31 5.07 28.04
C GLN A 368 20.36 6.00 27.42
N VAL A 369 20.05 6.67 26.31
CA VAL A 369 20.98 7.56 25.61
C VAL A 369 21.39 8.74 26.49
N ALA A 370 20.45 9.32 27.24
CA ALA A 370 20.74 10.43 28.14
C ALA A 370 21.68 10.02 29.29
N THR A 371 21.64 8.75 29.72
CA THR A 371 22.51 8.24 30.80
C THR A 371 23.87 7.75 30.30
N THR A 372 23.90 7.03 29.17
CA THR A 372 25.11 6.35 28.69
C THR A 372 25.83 7.09 27.56
N GLY A 373 25.15 7.99 26.85
CA GLY A 373 25.65 8.64 25.64
C GLY A 373 25.75 7.72 24.42
N GLU A 374 25.38 6.45 24.54
CA GLU A 374 25.43 5.47 23.45
C GLU A 374 24.06 5.37 22.76
N ALA A 375 24.06 5.41 21.42
CA ALA A 375 22.86 5.22 20.63
C ALA A 375 22.25 3.82 20.88
N PRO A 376 20.91 3.66 20.85
CA PRO A 376 20.28 2.37 21.08
C PRO A 376 20.77 1.35 20.04
N GLN A 377 21.25 0.18 20.47
CA GLN A 377 21.51 -0.93 19.56
C GLN A 377 20.17 -1.44 19.01
N GLN A 378 19.74 -0.93 17.86
CA GLN A 378 18.51 -1.39 17.19
C GLN A 378 18.68 -2.84 16.71
N SER A 379 18.24 -3.78 17.54
CA SER A 379 18.06 -5.18 17.16
C SER A 379 16.95 -5.79 18.01
N HIS A 380 15.71 -5.50 17.65
CA HIS A 380 14.59 -6.33 18.10
C HIS A 380 13.77 -6.78 16.90
N ALA A 381 14.07 -7.98 16.42
CA ALA A 381 13.12 -8.81 15.70
C ALA A 381 11.77 -8.75 16.43
N ALA A 382 10.69 -8.51 15.67
CA ALA A 382 9.33 -8.47 16.18
C ALA A 382 9.09 -9.65 17.15
N PRO A 383 8.50 -9.42 18.34
CA PRO A 383 8.26 -10.50 19.28
C PRO A 383 7.40 -11.55 18.61
N SER A 384 7.97 -12.75 18.42
CA SER A 384 7.26 -13.87 17.80
C SER A 384 5.91 -14.09 18.49
N ALA A 385 4.88 -14.42 17.69
CA ALA A 385 3.53 -14.73 18.18
C ALA A 385 3.51 -15.75 19.34
N PHE A 386 4.56 -16.57 19.46
CA PHE A 386 4.78 -17.50 20.55
C PHE A 386 4.94 -16.84 21.93
N ARG A 387 5.61 -15.67 22.02
CA ARG A 387 5.76 -14.94 23.30
C ARG A 387 4.48 -14.25 23.76
N MET A 388 3.61 -13.83 22.85
CA MET A 388 2.30 -13.25 23.21
C MET A 388 1.34 -14.30 23.75
N VAL A 389 1.32 -15.51 23.18
CA VAL A 389 0.52 -16.64 23.69
C VAL A 389 0.99 -17.04 25.09
N VAL A 390 2.30 -17.11 25.32
CA VAL A 390 2.85 -17.42 26.65
C VAL A 390 2.58 -16.29 27.65
N ALA A 391 2.71 -15.01 27.27
CA ALA A 391 2.43 -13.89 28.17
C ALA A 391 0.94 -13.78 28.55
N THR A 392 0.02 -14.00 27.59
CA THR A 392 -1.43 -14.03 27.89
C THR A 392 -1.86 -15.27 28.68
N LEU A 393 -1.20 -16.42 28.50
CA LEU A 393 -1.40 -17.60 29.36
C LEU A 393 -0.88 -17.34 30.78
N VAL A 394 0.31 -16.76 30.93
CA VAL A 394 0.91 -16.44 32.23
C VAL A 394 0.07 -15.40 32.98
N ASP A 395 -0.47 -14.38 32.29
CA ASP A 395 -1.35 -13.38 32.91
C ASP A 395 -2.74 -13.93 33.27
N ARG A 396 -3.27 -14.90 32.51
CA ARG A 396 -4.48 -15.63 32.89
C ARG A 396 -4.24 -16.54 34.10
N ILE A 397 -3.11 -17.22 34.16
CA ILE A 397 -2.73 -18.09 35.30
C ILE A 397 -2.52 -17.25 36.56
N LYS A 398 -1.86 -16.08 36.48
CA LYS A 398 -1.69 -15.14 37.61
C LYS A 398 -3.03 -14.57 38.09
N ARG A 399 -3.98 -14.29 37.19
CA ARG A 399 -5.35 -13.84 37.56
C ARG A 399 -6.19 -14.92 38.23
N ILE A 400 -6.03 -16.19 37.82
CA ILE A 400 -6.72 -17.32 38.44
C ILE A 400 -6.09 -17.65 39.82
N GLY A 401 -4.77 -17.52 39.96
CA GLY A 401 -4.07 -17.68 41.23
C GLY A 401 -4.45 -16.63 42.28
N ARG A 402 -4.61 -15.36 41.88
CA ARG A 402 -5.08 -14.28 42.78
C ARG A 402 -6.52 -14.41 43.25
N ARG A 403 -7.38 -15.14 42.52
CA ARG A 403 -8.77 -15.42 42.92
C ARG A 403 -8.91 -16.63 43.87
N ARG A 404 -7.87 -17.45 44.04
CA ARG A 404 -7.87 -18.64 44.91
C ARG A 404 -7.09 -18.47 46.22
N GLY A 405 -6.43 -17.33 46.42
CA GLY A 405 -5.69 -17.01 47.66
C GLY A 405 -6.34 -15.94 48.52
N GLY A 406 -7.66 -15.73 48.35
CA GLY A 406 -8.45 -14.74 49.07
C GLY A 406 -9.75 -15.32 49.62
N GLU A 407 -9.67 -16.54 50.17
CA GLU A 407 -10.58 -17.06 51.20
C GLU A 407 -9.76 -17.43 52.44
#